data_AF-A0A7Y7CB71-F1
#
_entry.id   AF-A0A7Y7CB71-F1
#
_cell.length_a   1.000
_cell.length_b   1.000
_cell.length_c   1.000
_cell.angle_alpha   90.00
_cell.angle_beta   90.00
_cell.angle_gamma   90.00
#
_symmetry.space_group_name_H-M   'P 1'
#
loop_
_entity.id
_entity.type
_entity.pdbx_description
1 polymer ?
#
loop_
_entity_poly.entity_id
_entity_poly.type
_entity_poly.pdbx_seq_one_letter_code
_entity_poly.pdbx_strand_id
1 'polypeptide(L)'
;MMKEFKSPLWLLLFSLMLAPDAWASGGKGMTWGTSGHAAGVDHVGCLNCNPYTGDMVCSAVLPVLCIKQDGSPVPPGITPDFYNGWAKGNIATTLPVSGTSLTSLVVANQICASAFGTGWRMAEFHDGSGGWSWFAYGNVRSDLRYWTYINDQNGNCWNP
;
A
#
# COMPACT_ATOMS: atom_id res chain seq x y z
N MET A 1 80.59 -7.43 -3.80
CA MET A 1 79.85 -8.29 -4.74
C MET A 1 78.37 -8.21 -4.38
N MET A 2 77.66 -7.23 -4.92
CA MET A 2 76.23 -7.01 -4.64
C MET A 2 75.41 -7.65 -5.76
N LYS A 3 74.47 -8.53 -5.40
CA LYS A 3 73.53 -9.15 -6.35
C LYS A 3 72.26 -8.31 -6.39
N GLU A 4 71.93 -7.82 -7.59
CA GLU A 4 70.68 -7.16 -7.92
C GLU A 4 69.49 -8.14 -7.82
N PHE A 5 68.44 -7.74 -7.10
CA PHE A 5 67.15 -8.44 -7.06
C PHE A 5 66.13 -7.63 -7.87
N LYS A 6 65.70 -8.15 -9.02
CA LYS A 6 64.62 -7.57 -9.82
C LYS A 6 63.28 -8.02 -9.25
N SER A 7 62.51 -7.08 -8.70
CA SER A 7 61.14 -7.32 -8.25
C SER A 7 60.18 -7.22 -9.44
N PRO A 8 59.28 -8.19 -9.69
CA PRO A 8 58.21 -8.01 -10.65
C PRO A 8 57.10 -7.18 -10.00
N LEU A 9 56.74 -6.08 -10.65
CA LEU A 9 55.64 -5.21 -10.27
C LEU A 9 54.32 -5.91 -10.64
N TRP A 10 53.61 -6.46 -9.66
CA TRP A 10 52.23 -6.95 -9.85
C TRP A 10 51.28 -5.75 -9.82
N LEU A 11 50.74 -5.39 -10.99
CA LEU A 11 49.63 -4.45 -11.09
C LEU A 11 48.36 -5.12 -10.54
N LEU A 12 47.95 -4.74 -9.33
CA LEU A 12 46.62 -5.00 -8.81
C LEU A 12 45.62 -4.07 -9.52
N LEU A 13 44.91 -4.62 -10.50
CA LEU A 13 43.73 -4.00 -11.09
C LEU A 13 42.62 -3.97 -10.03
N PHE A 14 42.45 -2.84 -9.36
CA PHE A 14 41.25 -2.55 -8.59
C PHE A 14 40.10 -2.34 -9.58
N SER A 15 39.29 -3.38 -9.76
CA SER A 15 38.03 -3.28 -10.47
C SER A 15 37.08 -2.45 -9.62
N LEU A 16 36.84 -1.19 -9.99
CA LEU A 16 35.74 -0.41 -9.44
C LEU A 16 34.45 -1.11 -9.86
N MET A 17 33.85 -1.88 -8.95
CA MET A 17 32.45 -2.28 -9.11
C MET A 17 31.62 -1.01 -9.01
N LEU A 18 31.15 -0.52 -10.17
CA LEU A 18 30.01 0.37 -10.22
C LEU A 18 28.84 -0.42 -9.61
N ALA A 19 28.52 -0.15 -8.34
CA ALA A 19 27.25 -0.59 -7.80
C ALA A 19 26.17 0.01 -8.71
N PRO A 20 25.28 -0.79 -9.31
CA PRO A 20 24.15 -0.23 -10.03
C PRO A 20 23.40 0.67 -9.06
N ASP A 21 22.95 1.83 -9.55
CA ASP A 21 21.99 2.63 -8.81
C ASP A 21 20.83 1.71 -8.45
N ALA A 22 20.59 1.52 -7.16
CA ALA A 22 19.40 0.85 -6.68
C ALA A 22 18.23 1.80 -6.94
N TRP A 23 17.77 1.88 -8.19
CA TRP A 23 16.41 2.31 -8.46
C TRP A 23 15.53 1.43 -7.59
N ALA A 24 14.76 2.03 -6.69
CA ALA A 24 13.76 1.30 -5.92
C ALA A 24 12.92 0.52 -6.95
N SER A 25 13.16 -0.79 -7.07
CA SER A 25 12.85 -1.53 -8.31
C SER A 25 11.36 -1.82 -8.51
N GLY A 26 10.48 -1.01 -7.94
CA GLY A 26 9.03 -1.17 -8.02
C GLY A 26 8.24 0.13 -7.81
N GLY A 27 8.89 1.30 -7.80
CA GLY A 27 8.20 2.58 -7.65
C GLY A 27 7.49 2.74 -6.30
N LYS A 28 6.46 3.59 -6.26
CA LYS A 28 5.66 3.86 -5.06
C LYS A 28 4.19 3.52 -5.27
N GLY A 29 3.55 3.05 -4.20
CA GLY A 29 2.12 2.85 -4.12
C GLY A 29 1.51 3.71 -3.02
N MET A 30 0.22 3.98 -3.15
CA MET A 30 -0.57 4.72 -2.20
C MET A 30 -0.87 3.86 -0.98
N THR A 31 -0.73 4.45 0.20
CA THR A 31 -1.17 3.82 1.44
C THR A 31 -2.16 4.69 2.19
N TRP A 32 -3.04 4.06 2.96
CA TRP A 32 -3.96 4.72 3.86
C TRP A 32 -3.66 4.33 5.31
N GLY A 33 -4.30 5.02 6.26
CA GLY A 33 -4.30 4.65 7.66
C GLY A 33 -5.65 4.96 8.31
N THR A 34 -5.76 4.66 9.60
CA THR A 34 -6.99 4.90 10.39
C THR A 34 -6.87 6.20 11.17
N SER A 35 -7.80 7.13 10.97
CA SER A 35 -7.91 8.38 11.73
C SER A 35 -8.79 8.28 12.97
N GLY A 36 -9.65 7.26 13.06
CA GLY A 36 -10.51 7.06 14.22
C GLY A 36 -11.20 5.71 14.23
N HIS A 37 -11.60 5.28 15.43
CA HIS A 37 -12.42 4.10 15.65
C HIS A 37 -13.43 4.40 16.74
N ALA A 38 -14.71 4.12 16.49
CA ALA A 38 -15.76 4.21 17.50
C ALA A 38 -16.92 3.29 17.15
N ALA A 39 -17.45 2.59 18.15
CA ALA A 39 -18.66 1.77 18.02
C ALA A 39 -18.65 0.80 16.82
N GLY A 40 -17.51 0.17 16.52
CA GLY A 40 -17.37 -0.77 15.39
C GLY A 40 -17.32 -0.12 14.02
N VAL A 41 -17.08 1.19 13.96
CA VAL A 41 -16.85 1.95 12.73
C VAL A 41 -15.41 2.46 12.74
N ASP A 42 -14.71 2.22 11.64
CA ASP A 42 -13.40 2.82 11.37
C ASP A 42 -13.56 4.01 10.43
N HIS A 43 -12.82 5.08 10.70
CA HIS A 43 -12.54 6.16 9.75
C HIS A 43 -11.16 5.90 9.17
N VAL A 44 -11.10 5.54 7.89
CA VAL A 44 -9.85 5.25 7.19
C VAL A 44 -9.68 6.20 6.01
N GLY A 45 -8.44 6.55 5.72
CA GLY A 45 -8.18 7.56 4.71
C GLY A 45 -6.72 7.85 4.45
N CYS A 46 -6.52 8.81 3.58
CA CYS A 46 -5.23 9.38 3.26
C CYS A 46 -4.66 10.19 4.44
N LEU A 47 -3.81 9.55 5.25
CA LEU A 47 -3.03 10.23 6.29
C LEU A 47 -1.60 10.46 5.78
N ASN A 48 -1.31 11.63 5.23
CA ASN A 48 -0.04 11.93 4.52
C ASN A 48 0.25 10.96 3.35
N CYS A 49 -0.76 10.65 2.55
CA CYS A 49 -0.62 9.80 1.36
C CYS A 49 -0.44 10.63 0.08
N ASN A 50 -0.18 9.96 -1.04
CA ASN A 50 -0.17 10.58 -2.36
C ASN A 50 -0.89 9.68 -3.37
N PRO A 51 -2.12 10.02 -3.79
CA PRO A 51 -2.87 9.23 -4.76
C PRO A 51 -2.33 9.36 -6.19
N TYR A 52 -1.59 10.43 -6.50
CA TYR A 52 -1.15 10.72 -7.86
C TYR A 52 0.04 9.85 -8.28
N THR A 53 0.99 9.62 -7.37
CA THR A 53 2.24 8.88 -7.65
C THR A 53 2.67 7.93 -6.53
N GLY A 54 1.82 7.70 -5.52
CA GLY A 54 2.12 6.87 -4.36
C GLY A 54 2.98 7.55 -3.30
N ASP A 55 2.87 7.08 -2.06
CA ASP A 55 3.61 7.59 -0.90
C ASP A 55 4.59 6.58 -0.29
N MET A 56 4.38 5.29 -0.52
CA MET A 56 5.15 4.20 0.07
C MET A 56 5.92 3.41 -0.99
N VAL A 57 7.16 3.04 -0.72
CA VAL A 57 7.94 2.19 -1.65
C VAL A 57 7.27 0.83 -1.80
N CYS A 58 7.12 0.34 -3.03
CA CYS A 58 6.39 -0.91 -3.26
C CYS A 58 7.10 -2.15 -2.72
N SER A 59 8.38 -2.07 -2.36
CA SER A 59 9.07 -3.14 -1.62
C SER A 59 8.66 -3.24 -0.14
N ALA A 60 7.89 -2.27 0.38
CA ALA A 60 7.37 -2.34 1.74
C ALA A 60 6.37 -3.48 1.90
N VAL A 61 6.31 -4.04 3.11
CA VAL A 61 5.43 -5.15 3.47
C VAL A 61 4.35 -4.62 4.41
N LEU A 62 3.14 -4.40 3.86
CA LEU A 62 2.00 -3.81 4.56
C LEU A 62 0.73 -4.63 4.33
N PRO A 63 -0.25 -4.61 5.24
CA PRO A 63 -1.57 -5.21 4.99
C PRO A 63 -2.26 -4.59 3.78
N VAL A 64 -3.11 -5.35 3.11
CA VAL A 64 -4.07 -4.80 2.14
C VAL A 64 -5.35 -4.44 2.89
N LEU A 65 -5.85 -3.22 2.68
CA LEU A 65 -7.19 -2.84 3.13
C LEU A 65 -8.20 -3.49 2.19
N CYS A 66 -9.06 -4.35 2.75
CA CYS A 66 -10.09 -5.06 2.00
C CYS A 66 -11.46 -4.58 2.44
N ILE A 67 -12.40 -4.56 1.49
CA ILE A 67 -13.79 -4.18 1.71
C ILE A 67 -14.74 -5.21 1.10
N LYS A 68 -15.87 -5.43 1.78
CA LYS A 68 -17.07 -6.05 1.23
C LYS A 68 -18.24 -5.10 1.38
N GLN A 69 -18.67 -4.53 0.26
CA GLN A 69 -19.85 -3.68 0.22
C GLN A 69 -21.10 -4.55 0.16
N ASP A 70 -21.99 -4.38 1.13
CA ASP A 70 -23.23 -5.14 1.29
C ASP A 70 -24.47 -4.23 1.38
N GLY A 71 -24.29 -2.92 1.18
CA GLY A 71 -25.37 -1.94 1.25
C GLY A 71 -25.72 -1.53 2.69
N SER A 72 -24.88 -1.87 3.66
CA SER A 72 -25.02 -1.49 5.07
C SER A 72 -25.39 -0.01 5.25
N PRO A 73 -26.41 0.32 6.07
CA PRO A 73 -26.79 1.71 6.34
C PRO A 73 -25.75 2.40 7.24
N VAL A 74 -25.70 3.72 7.14
CA VAL A 74 -24.91 4.57 8.04
C VAL A 74 -25.42 4.38 9.48
N PRO A 75 -24.57 4.03 10.46
CA PRO A 75 -24.99 3.91 11.85
C PRO A 75 -25.27 5.29 12.48
N PRO A 76 -26.07 5.36 13.56
CA PRO A 76 -26.28 6.60 14.30
C PRO A 76 -24.96 7.24 14.76
N GLY A 77 -24.86 8.56 14.66
CA GLY A 77 -23.69 9.34 15.09
C GLY A 77 -22.61 9.52 14.02
N ILE A 78 -22.75 8.89 12.84
CA ILE A 78 -21.91 9.17 11.68
C ILE A 78 -22.69 10.07 10.71
N THR A 79 -22.07 11.18 10.31
CA THR A 79 -22.61 12.11 9.31
C THR A 79 -21.61 12.19 8.16
N PRO A 80 -21.78 11.37 7.11
CA PRO A 80 -20.87 11.39 5.97
C PRO A 80 -20.99 12.69 5.18
N ASP A 81 -19.89 13.11 4.60
CA ASP A 81 -19.83 14.23 3.66
C ASP A 81 -19.04 13.86 2.40
N PHE A 82 -18.82 14.83 1.52
CA PHE A 82 -18.09 14.61 0.28
C PHE A 82 -16.64 14.12 0.48
N TYR A 83 -15.96 14.52 1.56
CA TYR A 83 -14.57 14.17 1.85
C TYR A 83 -14.43 12.98 2.81
N ASN A 84 -15.46 12.70 3.60
CA ASN A 84 -15.52 11.66 4.63
C ASN A 84 -16.78 10.81 4.39
N GLY A 85 -16.76 10.02 3.32
CA GLY A 85 -17.92 9.29 2.82
C GLY A 85 -18.31 8.07 3.68
N TRP A 86 -19.39 7.38 3.30
CA TRP A 86 -19.76 6.07 3.87
C TRP A 86 -19.65 4.99 2.81
N ALA A 87 -18.81 3.99 3.08
CA ALA A 87 -18.46 2.97 2.10
C ALA A 87 -19.52 1.86 1.95
N LYS A 88 -20.59 1.86 2.76
CA LYS A 88 -21.72 0.91 2.66
C LYS A 88 -21.30 -0.55 2.79
N GLY A 89 -20.41 -0.86 3.74
CA GLY A 89 -19.89 -2.20 3.91
C GLY A 89 -19.01 -2.39 5.13
N ASN A 90 -18.30 -3.53 5.11
CA ASN A 90 -17.38 -3.99 6.13
C ASN A 90 -15.95 -3.98 5.61
N ILE A 91 -14.99 -3.60 6.46
CA ILE A 91 -13.56 -3.60 6.16
C ILE A 91 -12.75 -4.49 7.08
N ALA A 92 -11.66 -5.00 6.53
CA ALA A 92 -10.67 -5.80 7.24
C ALA A 92 -9.30 -5.62 6.59
N THR A 93 -8.23 -6.03 7.29
CA THR A 93 -6.86 -5.99 6.77
C THR A 93 -6.28 -7.39 6.71
N THR A 94 -5.59 -7.71 5.62
CA THR A 94 -4.94 -9.01 5.45
C THR A 94 -3.71 -9.16 6.35
N LEU A 95 -3.06 -10.32 6.31
CA LEU A 95 -1.65 -10.37 6.67
C LEU A 95 -0.83 -9.43 5.76
N PRO A 96 0.30 -8.88 6.24
CA PRO A 96 1.15 -8.01 5.42
C PRO A 96 1.69 -8.71 4.16
N VAL A 97 1.66 -8.01 3.03
CA VAL A 97 2.20 -8.44 1.74
C VAL A 97 3.11 -7.37 1.15
N SER A 98 4.09 -7.79 0.36
CA SER A 98 4.94 -6.86 -0.39
C SER A 98 4.10 -6.11 -1.42
N GLY A 99 4.21 -4.79 -1.52
CA GLY A 99 3.55 -4.02 -2.58
C GLY A 99 3.92 -4.51 -3.99
N THR A 100 5.12 -5.03 -4.21
CA THR A 100 5.56 -5.63 -5.48
C THR A 100 4.80 -6.91 -5.86
N SER A 101 4.10 -7.55 -4.91
CA SER A 101 3.20 -8.67 -5.21
C SER A 101 1.84 -8.22 -5.73
N LEU A 102 1.48 -6.94 -5.55
CA LEU A 102 0.26 -6.33 -6.09
C LEU A 102 0.53 -5.94 -7.56
N THR A 103 0.46 -6.92 -8.46
CA THR A 103 0.78 -6.73 -9.89
C THR A 103 -0.41 -6.29 -10.73
N SER A 104 -1.61 -6.28 -10.16
CA SER A 104 -2.84 -5.77 -10.77
C SER A 104 -3.96 -5.67 -9.72
N LEU A 105 -5.02 -4.94 -10.03
CA LEU A 105 -6.25 -4.95 -9.23
C LEU A 105 -6.84 -6.36 -9.09
N VAL A 106 -6.75 -7.20 -10.12
CA VAL A 106 -7.24 -8.59 -10.07
C VAL A 106 -6.49 -9.39 -9.01
N VAL A 107 -5.16 -9.27 -8.95
CA VAL A 107 -4.33 -9.95 -7.94
C VAL A 107 -4.62 -9.41 -6.54
N ALA A 108 -4.77 -8.10 -6.37
CA ALA A 108 -5.10 -7.52 -5.09
C ALA A 108 -6.50 -7.94 -4.58
N ASN A 109 -7.49 -8.00 -5.47
CA ASN A 109 -8.82 -8.53 -5.16
C ASN A 109 -8.76 -10.01 -4.78
N GLN A 110 -7.94 -10.80 -5.47
CA GLN A 110 -7.76 -12.21 -5.13
C GLN A 110 -7.15 -12.41 -3.74
N ILE A 111 -6.23 -11.53 -3.31
CA ILE A 111 -5.67 -11.54 -1.95
C ILE A 111 -6.80 -11.32 -0.92
N CYS A 112 -7.65 -10.31 -1.12
CA CYS A 112 -8.79 -10.04 -0.24
C CYS A 112 -9.81 -11.19 -0.23
N ALA A 113 -10.16 -11.73 -1.40
CA ALA A 113 -11.09 -12.85 -1.51
C ALA A 113 -10.54 -14.13 -0.86
N SER A 114 -9.23 -14.36 -0.95
CA SER A 114 -8.57 -15.51 -0.31
C SER A 114 -8.54 -15.38 1.22
N ALA A 115 -8.40 -14.15 1.74
CA ALA A 115 -8.38 -13.90 3.17
C ALA A 115 -9.77 -13.95 3.82
N PHE A 116 -10.82 -13.46 3.12
CA PHE A 116 -12.12 -13.19 3.74
C PHE A 116 -13.32 -13.80 2.99
N GLY A 117 -13.09 -14.45 1.85
CA GLY A 117 -14.11 -15.12 1.05
C GLY A 117 -14.70 -14.26 -0.08
N THR A 118 -15.67 -14.85 -0.80
CA THR A 118 -16.30 -14.21 -1.96
C THR A 118 -16.93 -12.86 -1.63
N GLY A 119 -16.73 -11.89 -2.53
CA GLY A 119 -17.27 -10.53 -2.44
C GLY A 119 -16.35 -9.53 -1.74
N TRP A 120 -15.25 -10.00 -1.14
CA TRP A 120 -14.19 -9.12 -0.66
C TRP A 120 -13.24 -8.74 -1.79
N ARG A 121 -12.87 -7.46 -1.83
CA ARG A 121 -11.93 -6.88 -2.80
C ARG A 121 -11.02 -5.87 -2.12
N MET A 122 -9.95 -5.46 -2.79
CA MET A 122 -9.14 -4.34 -2.30
C MET A 122 -10.03 -3.10 -2.20
N ALA A 123 -9.84 -2.31 -1.15
CA ALA A 123 -10.57 -1.07 -0.94
C ALA A 123 -10.02 0.02 -1.86
N GLU A 124 -10.94 0.76 -2.47
CA GLU A 124 -10.70 1.79 -3.46
C GLU A 124 -10.86 3.18 -2.83
N PHE A 125 -10.09 4.14 -3.31
CA PHE A 125 -10.06 5.52 -2.81
C PHE A 125 -11.46 6.15 -2.76
N HIS A 126 -12.29 5.95 -3.79
CA HIS A 126 -13.62 6.53 -3.92
C HIS A 126 -14.77 5.65 -3.39
N ASP A 127 -14.50 4.57 -2.66
CA ASP A 127 -15.55 3.66 -2.15
C ASP A 127 -16.60 4.37 -1.28
N GLY A 128 -16.23 5.48 -0.63
CA GLY A 128 -17.12 6.35 0.13
C GLY A 128 -18.06 7.24 -0.69
N SER A 129 -18.09 7.14 -2.01
CA SER A 129 -18.78 8.07 -2.93
C SER A 129 -18.21 9.50 -2.88
N GLY A 130 -16.88 9.63 -2.77
CA GLY A 130 -16.23 10.92 -2.54
C GLY A 130 -14.72 10.85 -2.32
N GLY A 131 -14.23 11.77 -1.48
CA GLY A 131 -12.84 12.21 -1.34
C GLY A 131 -11.92 11.32 -0.52
N TRP A 132 -11.09 11.98 0.30
CA TRP A 132 -9.80 11.48 0.79
C TRP A 132 -9.87 10.48 1.95
N SER A 133 -11.09 10.14 2.40
CA SER A 133 -11.33 9.19 3.47
C SER A 133 -12.78 8.72 3.46
N TRP A 134 -13.06 7.62 4.16
CA TRP A 134 -14.42 7.16 4.38
C TRP A 134 -14.55 6.34 5.67
N PHE A 135 -15.79 6.23 6.12
CA PHE A 135 -16.23 5.38 7.20
C PHE A 135 -16.73 4.04 6.65
N ALA A 136 -16.48 2.97 7.40
CA ALA A 136 -17.05 1.64 7.17
C ALA A 136 -17.15 0.88 8.49
N TYR A 137 -17.97 -0.17 8.55
CA TYR A 137 -17.93 -1.09 9.69
C TYR A 137 -16.58 -1.81 9.71
N GLY A 138 -15.93 -1.87 10.85
CA GLY A 138 -14.57 -2.38 10.95
C GLY A 138 -14.00 -2.38 12.37
N ASN A 139 -12.83 -3.00 12.48
CA ASN A 139 -11.94 -2.91 13.63
C ASN A 139 -10.50 -3.14 13.17
N VAL A 140 -10.04 -2.33 12.20
CA VAL A 140 -8.70 -2.45 11.63
C VAL A 140 -7.67 -1.75 12.52
N ARG A 141 -6.42 -2.25 12.47
CA ARG A 141 -5.32 -1.82 13.33
C ARG A 141 -4.87 -0.38 13.09
N SER A 142 -5.21 0.57 13.96
CA SER A 142 -4.87 1.98 13.78
C SER A 142 -3.36 2.32 13.84
N ASP A 143 -2.51 1.39 14.25
CA ASP A 143 -1.06 1.55 14.31
C ASP A 143 -0.32 1.22 13.00
N LEU A 144 -1.05 0.84 11.94
CA LEU A 144 -0.49 0.42 10.66
C LEU A 144 -0.97 1.28 9.49
N ARG A 145 -0.14 1.31 8.45
CA ARG A 145 -0.52 1.75 7.10
C ARG A 145 -0.98 0.54 6.29
N TYR A 146 -1.88 0.74 5.34
CA TYR A 146 -2.38 -0.32 4.47
C TYR A 146 -2.28 0.06 3.01
N TRP A 147 -2.06 -0.92 2.15
CA TRP A 147 -2.25 -0.77 0.72
C TRP A 147 -3.73 -0.56 0.41
N THR A 148 -4.02 0.48 -0.36
CA THR A 148 -5.31 0.78 -1.00
C THR A 148 -5.02 1.16 -2.45
N TYR A 149 -6.03 1.25 -3.30
CA TYR A 149 -5.82 1.58 -4.70
C TYR A 149 -6.70 2.74 -5.14
N ILE A 150 -6.28 3.38 -6.22
CA ILE A 150 -7.00 4.43 -6.90
C ILE A 150 -7.14 4.07 -8.38
N ASN A 151 -8.34 4.21 -8.92
CA ASN A 151 -8.66 3.74 -10.26
C ASN A 151 -8.42 4.79 -11.37
N ASP A 152 -8.23 6.06 -10.99
CA ASP A 152 -8.11 7.19 -11.92
C ASP A 152 -6.76 7.92 -11.85
N GLN A 153 -5.80 7.38 -11.08
CA GLN A 153 -4.43 7.89 -10.96
C GLN A 153 -3.37 6.77 -11.00
N ASN A 154 -2.09 7.14 -11.10
CA ASN A 154 -0.92 6.24 -11.09
C ASN A 154 -0.36 6.01 -9.67
N GLY A 155 -1.25 5.95 -8.68
CA GLY A 155 -0.87 5.75 -7.29
C GLY A 155 -0.71 4.29 -6.86
N ASN A 156 -0.62 3.30 -7.76
CA ASN A 156 -0.61 1.89 -7.37
C ASN A 156 0.70 1.19 -7.74
N CYS A 157 1.08 0.16 -7.00
CA CYS A 157 2.35 -0.55 -7.22
C CYS A 157 2.47 -1.29 -8.56
N TRP A 158 1.36 -1.49 -9.29
CA TRP A 158 1.36 -2.08 -10.63
C TRP A 158 1.38 -1.06 -11.77
N ASN A 159 1.29 0.23 -11.46
CA ASN A 159 1.44 1.34 -12.39
C ASN A 159 2.11 2.56 -11.72
N PRO A 160 3.31 2.38 -11.14
CA PRO A 160 3.97 3.42 -10.37
C PRO A 160 4.47 4.60 -11.24
#